data_AF-A0A814XX35-F1
#
_entry.id   AF-A0A814XX35-F1
#
_cell.length_a   1.000
_cell.length_b   1.000
_cell.length_c   1.000
_cell.angle_alpha   90.00
_cell.angle_beta   90.00
_cell.angle_gamma   90.00
#
_symmetry.space_group_name_H-M   'P 1'
#
loop_
_entity.id
_entity.type
_entity.pdbx_description
1 polymer ?
#
loop_
_entity_poly.entity_id
_entity_poly.type
_entity_poly.pdbx_seq_one_letter_code
_entity_poly.pdbx_strand_id
1 'polypeptide(L)'
;MQKLVWFHIVLLVSPLFATAYDKPSKSSDQTRMVKSPAVALALAPYVGLAVAPPVYLALAAAFGVATLAYYGITQLSSNSGCPPCPKPRLPRIDYVPPSRPHYPCVGTHKHYYVMHQNPKTCKCYEDESPNVECLE
;
A
#
# COMPACT_ATOMS: atom_id res chain seq x y z
N MET A 1 49.55 11.86 26.77
CA MET A 1 48.86 11.31 27.97
C MET A 1 47.58 10.64 27.51
N GLN A 2 47.64 9.32 27.29
CA GLN A 2 46.55 8.48 26.77
C GLN A 2 45.74 7.94 27.97
N LYS A 3 44.43 8.23 28.02
CA LYS A 3 43.52 7.64 29.01
C LYS A 3 42.84 6.42 28.39
N LEU A 4 43.32 5.26 28.77
CA LEU A 4 42.73 3.95 28.53
C LEU A 4 41.45 3.86 29.39
N VAL A 5 40.27 3.80 28.78
CA VAL A 5 39.01 3.57 29.50
C VAL A 5 38.71 2.07 29.47
N TRP A 6 38.87 1.43 30.61
CA TRP A 6 38.62 0.01 30.83
C TRP A 6 37.16 -0.16 31.26
N PHE A 7 36.29 -0.61 30.35
CA PHE A 7 34.93 -1.00 30.69
C PHE A 7 34.92 -2.46 31.14
N HIS A 8 34.88 -2.69 32.45
CA HIS A 8 34.48 -3.98 32.99
C HIS A 8 32.96 -4.16 32.80
N ILE A 9 32.61 -5.03 31.86
CA ILE A 9 31.26 -5.58 31.71
C ILE A 9 31.00 -6.46 32.94
N VAL A 10 30.22 -5.94 33.88
CA VAL A 10 29.68 -6.72 35.00
C VAL A 10 28.52 -7.55 34.47
N LEU A 11 28.75 -8.83 34.26
CA LEU A 11 27.72 -9.85 34.02
C LEU A 11 26.86 -10.00 35.28
N LEU A 12 25.78 -9.25 35.37
CA LEU A 12 24.70 -9.50 36.32
C LEU A 12 23.85 -10.66 35.80
N VAL A 13 24.23 -11.86 36.25
CA VAL A 13 23.39 -13.06 36.22
C VAL A 13 22.47 -12.99 37.43
N SER A 14 21.16 -12.82 37.21
CA SER A 14 20.06 -13.19 38.13
C SER A 14 18.70 -12.80 37.51
N PRO A 15 17.57 -13.41 37.89
CA PRO A 15 17.34 -14.77 38.38
C PRO A 15 16.25 -15.50 37.55
N LEU A 16 16.03 -16.76 37.89
CA LEU A 16 15.01 -17.66 37.40
C LEU A 16 13.62 -16.99 37.26
N PHE A 17 13.16 -16.77 36.03
CA PHE A 17 11.74 -16.81 35.71
C PHE A 17 11.42 -18.19 35.17
N ALA A 18 11.16 -19.12 36.09
CA ALA A 18 10.37 -20.30 35.78
C ALA A 18 8.93 -19.85 35.51
N THR A 19 8.68 -19.34 34.30
CA THR A 19 7.33 -19.35 33.77
C THR A 19 7.02 -20.81 33.50
N ALA A 20 6.00 -21.34 34.17
CA ALA A 20 5.43 -22.63 33.86
C ALA A 20 5.07 -22.60 32.37
N TYR A 21 5.90 -23.28 31.58
CA TYR A 21 5.67 -23.52 30.18
C TYR A 21 4.57 -24.56 30.13
N ASP A 22 3.32 -24.12 30.16
CA ASP A 22 2.20 -24.94 29.74
C ASP A 22 2.48 -25.33 28.29
N LYS A 23 2.94 -26.57 28.10
CA LYS A 23 2.99 -27.20 26.78
C LYS A 23 1.60 -27.03 26.19
N PRO A 24 1.44 -26.33 25.06
CA PRO A 24 0.18 -26.45 24.34
C PRO A 24 0.03 -27.93 24.00
N SER A 25 -0.97 -28.55 24.63
CA SER A 25 -1.48 -29.85 24.23
C SER A 25 -1.66 -29.77 22.72
N LYS A 26 -0.85 -30.54 21.99
CA LYS A 26 -1.11 -30.85 20.59
C LYS A 26 -2.38 -31.71 20.57
N SER A 27 -3.52 -31.06 20.78
CA SER A 27 -4.77 -31.52 20.21
C SER A 27 -4.62 -31.34 18.71
N SER A 28 -4.00 -32.35 18.09
CA SER A 28 -4.16 -32.66 16.68
C SER A 28 -5.60 -33.12 16.47
N ASP A 29 -6.55 -32.26 16.78
CA ASP A 29 -7.86 -32.33 16.16
C ASP A 29 -7.65 -31.74 14.78
N GLN A 30 -7.21 -32.63 13.90
CA GLN A 30 -7.07 -32.41 12.49
C GLN A 30 -8.41 -31.87 12.03
N THR A 31 -8.46 -30.55 11.92
CA THR A 31 -9.62 -29.77 11.55
C THR A 31 -9.97 -30.28 10.17
N ARG A 32 -10.89 -31.24 10.14
CA ARG A 32 -11.72 -31.50 8.99
C ARG A 32 -12.32 -30.14 8.74
N MET A 33 -11.72 -29.38 7.82
CA MET A 33 -12.37 -28.26 7.18
C MET A 33 -13.60 -28.88 6.55
N VAL A 34 -14.67 -29.00 7.34
CA VAL A 34 -16.02 -29.08 6.83
C VAL A 34 -16.07 -27.85 5.96
N LYS A 35 -15.94 -28.05 4.65
CA LYS A 35 -16.23 -27.07 3.62
C LYS A 35 -17.66 -26.66 3.91
N SER A 36 -17.84 -25.71 4.82
CA SER A 36 -19.15 -25.25 5.19
C SER A 36 -19.59 -24.47 3.96
N PRO A 37 -20.56 -24.98 3.18
CA PRO A 37 -20.98 -24.32 1.94
C PRO A 37 -21.43 -22.88 2.21
N ALA A 38 -21.86 -22.59 3.44
CA ALA A 38 -22.17 -21.26 3.93
C ALA A 38 -20.98 -20.27 3.84
N VAL A 39 -19.76 -20.69 4.17
CA VAL A 39 -18.57 -19.81 4.11
C VAL A 39 -18.20 -19.51 2.67
N ALA A 40 -18.27 -20.52 1.80
CA ALA A 40 -18.01 -20.35 0.37
C ALA A 40 -19.06 -19.42 -0.28
N LEU A 41 -20.34 -19.55 0.08
CA LEU A 41 -21.40 -18.67 -0.42
C LEU A 41 -21.22 -17.22 0.04
N ALA A 42 -20.84 -17.02 1.31
CA ALA A 42 -20.66 -15.69 1.88
C ALA A 42 -19.46 -14.94 1.30
N LEU A 43 -18.38 -15.67 0.95
CA LEU A 43 -17.16 -15.08 0.37
C LEU A 43 -17.15 -15.05 -1.16
N ALA A 44 -18.08 -15.75 -1.84
CA ALA A 44 -18.20 -15.79 -3.29
C ALA A 44 -18.08 -14.43 -4.01
N PRO A 45 -18.72 -13.33 -3.56
CA PRO A 45 -18.61 -12.04 -4.25
C PRO A 45 -17.24 -11.37 -4.10
N TYR A 46 -16.38 -11.85 -3.21
CA TYR A 46 -15.07 -11.24 -2.91
C TYR A 46 -13.89 -12.03 -3.47
N VAL A 47 -14.11 -13.26 -3.95
CA VAL A 47 -13.03 -14.16 -4.41
C VAL A 47 -12.16 -13.47 -5.47
N GLY A 48 -10.85 -13.39 -5.22
CA GLY A 48 -9.89 -12.75 -6.11
C GLY A 48 -9.95 -11.22 -6.18
N LEU A 49 -10.75 -10.55 -5.34
CA LEU A 49 -10.85 -9.08 -5.33
C LEU A 49 -9.92 -8.44 -4.30
N ALA A 50 -9.50 -7.21 -4.60
CA ALA A 50 -8.91 -6.30 -3.64
C ALA A 50 -10.01 -5.41 -3.05
N VAL A 51 -10.28 -5.52 -1.75
CA VAL A 51 -11.37 -4.81 -1.06
C VAL A 51 -10.85 -3.67 -0.20
N ALA A 52 -11.64 -2.62 -0.02
CA ALA A 52 -11.24 -1.46 0.80
C ALA A 52 -10.85 -1.88 2.24
N PRO A 53 -9.93 -1.15 2.90
CA PRO A 53 -9.49 -1.48 4.26
C PRO A 53 -10.58 -1.81 5.29
N PRO A 54 -11.70 -1.05 5.42
CA PRO A 54 -12.73 -1.39 6.39
C PRO A 54 -13.45 -2.71 6.07
N VAL A 55 -13.65 -3.01 4.78
CA VAL A 55 -14.28 -4.28 4.34
C VAL A 55 -13.35 -5.45 4.62
N TYR A 56 -12.05 -5.29 4.34
CA TYR A 56 -11.05 -6.32 4.63
C TYR A 56 -11.01 -6.67 6.12
N LEU A 57 -11.00 -5.66 7.00
CA LEU A 57 -11.00 -5.87 8.45
C LEU A 57 -12.26 -6.58 8.94
N ALA A 58 -13.43 -6.21 8.43
CA ALA A 58 -14.69 -6.87 8.79
C ALA A 58 -14.69 -8.35 8.36
N LEU A 59 -14.24 -8.64 7.14
CA LEU A 59 -14.13 -10.02 6.64
C LEU A 59 -13.08 -10.81 7.42
N ALA A 60 -11.95 -10.20 7.77
CA ALA A 60 -10.88 -10.85 8.52
C ALA A 60 -11.33 -11.18 9.96
N ALA A 61 -12.12 -10.31 10.59
CA ALA A 61 -12.70 -10.55 11.90
C ALA A 61 -13.74 -11.68 11.87
N ALA A 62 -14.56 -11.76 10.81
CA ALA A 62 -15.62 -12.77 10.69
C ALA A 62 -15.10 -14.15 10.28
N PHE A 63 -14.13 -14.22 9.35
CA PHE A 63 -13.71 -15.47 8.71
C PHE A 63 -12.26 -15.85 8.94
N GLY A 64 -11.45 -14.94 9.51
CA GLY A 64 -10.02 -15.14 9.72
C GLY A 64 -9.18 -14.85 8.47
N VAL A 65 -7.99 -14.29 8.68
CA VAL A 65 -7.06 -13.89 7.61
C VAL A 65 -6.62 -15.07 6.73
N ALA A 66 -6.44 -16.26 7.31
CA ALA A 66 -6.06 -17.46 6.56
C ALA A 66 -7.13 -17.86 5.53
N THR A 67 -8.41 -17.73 5.88
CA THR A 67 -9.53 -17.99 4.97
C THR A 67 -9.54 -16.97 3.83
N LEU A 68 -9.35 -15.68 4.13
CA LEU A 68 -9.29 -14.65 3.09
C LEU A 68 -8.14 -14.89 2.10
N ALA A 69 -6.96 -15.23 2.61
CA ALA A 69 -5.80 -15.56 1.78
C ALA A 69 -6.07 -16.76 0.87
N TYR A 70 -6.73 -17.81 1.37
CA TYR A 70 -7.12 -18.98 0.58
C TYR A 70 -8.04 -18.62 -0.60
N TYR A 71 -8.97 -17.67 -0.39
CA TYR A 71 -9.88 -17.18 -1.44
C TYR A 71 -9.30 -16.03 -2.29
N GLY A 72 -8.02 -15.69 -2.11
CA GLY A 72 -7.37 -14.60 -2.86
C GLY A 72 -7.95 -13.22 -2.57
N ILE A 73 -8.60 -13.02 -1.42
CA ILE A 73 -9.15 -11.73 -1.01
C ILE A 73 -8.02 -10.91 -0.43
N THR A 74 -7.72 -9.78 -1.05
CA THR A 74 -6.62 -8.90 -0.64
C THR A 74 -7.14 -7.55 -0.16
N GLN A 75 -6.38 -6.90 0.71
CA GLN A 75 -6.67 -5.52 1.06
C GLN A 75 -6.21 -4.62 -0.08
N LEU A 76 -7.12 -3.80 -0.60
CA LEU A 76 -6.74 -2.68 -1.44
C LEU A 76 -5.81 -1.81 -0.60
N SER A 77 -4.54 -1.72 -1.01
CA SER A 77 -3.62 -0.75 -0.44
C SER A 77 -4.22 0.61 -0.73
N SER A 78 -4.95 1.17 0.24
CA SER A 78 -5.29 2.58 0.28
C SER A 78 -3.95 3.27 0.22
N ASN A 79 -3.61 3.74 -0.97
CA ASN A 79 -2.29 4.22 -1.30
C ASN A 79 -2.04 5.43 -0.40
N SER A 80 -1.38 5.18 0.74
CA SER A 80 -1.19 6.07 1.89
C SER A 80 -2.49 6.63 2.50
N GLY A 81 -2.58 6.75 3.83
CA GLY A 81 -3.69 7.44 4.50
C GLY A 81 -3.68 8.96 4.26
N CYS A 82 -3.28 9.39 3.06
CA CYS A 82 -3.10 10.77 2.70
C CYS A 82 -4.41 11.36 2.17
N PRO A 83 -4.66 12.66 2.43
CA PRO A 83 -5.77 13.36 1.82
C PRO A 83 -5.56 13.46 0.30
N PRO A 84 -6.64 13.59 -0.50
CA PRO A 84 -6.51 13.80 -1.95
C PRO A 84 -5.72 15.09 -2.24
N CYS A 85 -4.90 15.07 -3.29
CA CYS A 85 -4.20 16.27 -3.75
C CYS A 85 -5.19 17.31 -4.32
N PRO A 86 -4.81 18.61 -4.30
CA PRO A 86 -5.58 19.64 -5.00
C PRO A 86 -5.63 19.34 -6.50
N LYS A 87 -6.54 20.02 -7.21
CA LYS A 87 -6.60 19.90 -8.67
C LYS A 87 -5.30 20.47 -9.30
N PRO A 88 -4.81 19.89 -10.42
CA PRO A 88 -3.71 20.48 -11.17
C PRO A 88 -4.05 21.89 -11.66
N ARG A 89 -3.02 22.67 -12.00
CA ARG A 89 -3.17 23.98 -12.64
C ARG A 89 -3.82 23.85 -14.01
N LEU A 90 -4.35 24.98 -14.49
CA LEU A 90 -4.94 25.05 -15.82
C LEU A 90 -3.90 24.71 -16.90
N PRO A 91 -4.32 24.08 -18.01
CA PRO A 91 -3.41 23.79 -19.11
C PRO A 91 -2.75 25.05 -19.66
N ARG A 92 -1.47 24.94 -20.04
CA ARG A 92 -0.71 26.00 -20.69
C ARG A 92 -0.80 25.83 -22.20
N ILE A 93 -1.02 26.91 -22.93
CA ILE A 93 -1.00 26.91 -24.40
C ILE A 93 0.30 27.56 -24.87
N ASP A 94 1.08 26.81 -25.62
CA ASP A 94 2.32 27.26 -26.22
C ASP A 94 2.09 27.48 -27.72
N TYR A 95 2.27 28.73 -28.17
CA TYR A 95 2.12 29.11 -29.57
C TYR A 95 3.46 28.95 -30.29
N VAL A 96 3.50 28.03 -31.25
CA VAL A 96 4.70 27.73 -32.04
C VAL A 96 4.44 28.17 -33.47
N PRO A 97 5.26 29.07 -34.05
CA PRO A 97 5.09 29.45 -35.43
C PRO A 97 5.38 28.25 -36.34
N PRO A 98 4.64 28.07 -37.46
CA PRO A 98 4.87 26.96 -38.39
C PRO A 98 6.30 26.87 -38.93
N SER A 99 7.06 27.97 -38.89
CA SER A 99 8.47 28.03 -39.29
C SER A 99 9.44 27.38 -38.29
N ARG A 100 8.97 26.95 -37.10
CA ARG A 100 9.76 26.23 -36.09
C ARG A 100 9.04 24.96 -35.60
N PRO A 101 8.78 23.96 -36.46
CA PRO A 101 8.20 22.70 -36.03
C PRO A 101 9.07 22.05 -34.96
N HIS A 102 8.45 21.52 -33.90
CA HIS A 102 9.15 20.63 -32.98
C HIS A 102 8.30 19.42 -32.64
N TYR A 103 8.93 18.34 -32.21
CA TYR A 103 8.17 17.16 -31.78
C TYR A 103 7.45 17.44 -30.45
N PRO A 104 6.21 16.94 -30.23
CA PRO A 104 5.37 16.16 -31.16
C PRO A 104 4.40 17.00 -32.02
N CYS A 105 4.32 18.32 -31.83
CA CYS A 105 3.37 19.19 -32.52
C CYS A 105 4.06 20.21 -33.42
N VAL A 106 3.66 20.28 -34.69
CA VAL A 106 4.22 21.23 -35.68
C VAL A 106 3.80 22.69 -35.42
N GLY A 107 2.81 22.91 -34.55
CA GLY A 107 2.23 24.23 -34.27
C GLY A 107 1.82 24.41 -32.80
N THR A 108 0.79 25.24 -32.59
CA THR A 108 0.23 25.52 -31.27
C THR A 108 -0.13 24.22 -30.56
N HIS A 109 0.19 24.12 -29.28
CA HIS A 109 -0.14 22.94 -28.51
C HIS A 109 -0.43 23.29 -27.06
N LYS A 110 -1.10 22.37 -26.39
CA LYS A 110 -1.53 22.51 -25.00
C LYS A 110 -0.84 21.47 -24.13
N HIS A 111 -0.22 21.96 -23.05
CA HIS A 111 0.39 21.16 -22.00
C HIS A 111 -0.59 20.95 -20.86
N TYR A 112 -0.72 19.70 -20.43
CA TYR A 112 -1.49 19.30 -19.25
C TYR A 112 -0.57 19.10 -18.05
N TYR A 113 -1.16 19.11 -16.86
CA TYR A 113 -0.45 18.91 -15.61
C TYR A 113 -1.07 17.77 -14.83
N VAL A 114 -0.23 16.96 -14.20
CA VAL A 114 -0.64 15.82 -13.40
C VAL A 114 -0.15 16.01 -11.98
N MET A 115 -1.04 15.73 -11.01
CA MET A 115 -0.68 15.75 -9.60
C MET A 115 -0.20 14.39 -9.16
N HIS A 116 1.00 14.35 -8.59
CA HIS A 116 1.56 13.19 -7.93
C HIS A 116 1.57 13.41 -6.42
N GLN A 117 1.48 12.32 -5.66
CA GLN A 117 1.54 12.36 -4.20
C GLN A 117 2.62 11.42 -3.70
N ASN A 118 3.48 11.91 -2.81
CA ASN A 118 4.42 11.07 -2.10
C ASN A 118 3.67 10.25 -1.03
N PRO A 119 3.62 8.90 -1.11
CA PRO A 119 2.82 8.08 -0.20
C PRO A 119 3.38 8.03 1.24
N LYS A 120 4.62 8.50 1.47
CA LYS A 120 5.22 8.55 2.81
C LYS A 120 5.00 9.88 3.51
N THR A 121 5.00 10.98 2.76
CA THR A 121 4.93 12.35 3.33
C THR A 121 3.63 13.07 3.05
N CYS A 122 2.75 12.48 2.23
CA CYS A 122 1.52 13.09 1.72
C CYS A 122 1.73 14.40 0.95
N LYS A 123 2.97 14.77 0.62
CA LYS A 123 3.27 15.97 -0.14
C LYS A 123 2.87 15.76 -1.60
N CYS A 124 2.07 16.69 -2.11
CA CYS A 124 1.67 16.74 -3.49
C CYS A 124 2.68 17.55 -4.30
N TYR A 125 2.98 17.11 -5.52
CA TYR A 125 3.79 17.84 -6.48
C TYR A 125 3.18 17.70 -7.87
N GLU A 126 3.44 18.69 -8.71
CA GLU A 126 2.86 18.78 -10.05
C GLU A 126 3.95 18.57 -11.08
N ASP A 127 3.70 17.66 -12.02
CA ASP A 127 4.56 17.42 -13.17
C ASP A 127 3.81 17.74 -14.47
N GLU A 128 4.56 18.11 -15.50
CA GLU A 128 4.01 18.28 -16.84
C GLU A 128 3.68 16.90 -17.43
N SER A 129 2.46 16.77 -17.96
CA SER A 129 2.05 15.53 -18.61
C SER A 129 2.90 15.30 -19.86
N PRO A 130 3.36 14.07 -20.12
CA PRO A 130 4.02 13.74 -21.38
C PRO A 130 3.06 13.84 -22.58
N ASN A 131 1.75 13.86 -22.32
CA ASN A 131 0.73 14.02 -23.35
C ASN A 131 0.49 15.51 -23.60
N VAL A 132 0.82 15.95 -24.81
CA VAL A 132 0.46 17.27 -25.31
C VAL A 132 -0.65 17.13 -26.35
N GLU A 133 -1.57 18.09 -26.36
CA GLU A 133 -2.63 18.18 -27.37
C GLU A 133 -2.22 19.20 -28.42
N CYS A 134 -2.01 18.75 -29.66
CA CYS A 134 -1.75 19.65 -30.78
C CYS A 134 -3.04 20.37 -31.17
N LEU A 135 -2.99 21.69 -31.26
CA LEU A 135 -4.08 22.55 -31.71
C LEU A 135 -3.75 22.99 -33.13
N GLU A 136 -4.56 22.55 -34.09
CA GLU A 136 -4.42 22.91 -35.52
C GLU A 136 -4.65 24.41 -35.77
#